data_AF-A0A8T6P7Z6-F1
#
_entry.id   AF-A0A8T6P7Z6-F1
#
_cell.length_a   1.000
_cell.length_b   1.000
_cell.length_c   1.000
_cell.angle_alpha   90.00
_cell.angle_beta   90.00
_cell.angle_gamma   90.00
#
_symmetry.space_group_name_H-M   'P 1'
#
loop_
_entity.id
_entity.type
_entity.pdbx_description
1 polymer ?
#
loop_
_entity_poly.entity_id
_entity_poly.type
_entity_poly.pdbx_seq_one_letter_code
_entity_poly.pdbx_strand_id
1 'polypeptide(L)'
;MASNGHQPDLTGQTMIVTGANNGIGKITTRELARMGAHLVMVCRSRERGEAARQEIIEQSGSDKIDLLIADLSSQADIRKVAAEINEQYDKIDVLVNNAGALFTRRLVSVDGIEMTFALNHLGYFHLTHLLLDKIKASAPARIVNVSSSAHIGASMHFDDLEFKRVYRPNAVYGQSKLANILFSNELARRLDGTGVTSNALHPGFVQTGFGKNNGSLIAGLLGVMQSLFGISEEEGARTSIYLAASPEVEGITGHYFDDKQRDVPPTPAGQSVEDAQRLWEISAQMTGIGEAV
;
A
#
# COMPACT_ATOMS: atom_id res chain seq x y z
N MET A 1 6.54 2.01 32.44
CA MET A 1 5.12 2.17 32.79
C MET A 1 4.35 2.12 31.47
N ALA A 2 3.52 1.11 31.26
CA ALA A 2 2.74 0.97 30.04
C ALA A 2 1.73 2.12 29.99
N SER A 3 1.77 2.95 28.95
CA SER A 3 0.70 3.89 28.68
C SER A 3 -0.57 3.08 28.42
N ASN A 4 -1.54 3.16 29.34
CA ASN A 4 -2.93 2.81 29.06
C ASN A 4 -3.50 3.83 28.05
N GLY A 5 -2.96 3.81 26.83
CA GLY A 5 -3.40 4.66 25.73
C GLY A 5 -4.79 4.22 25.33
N HIS A 6 -5.77 5.11 25.47
CA HIS A 6 -7.08 4.91 24.90
C HIS A 6 -6.90 4.63 23.40
N GLN A 7 -7.38 3.49 22.94
CA GLN A 7 -7.35 3.13 21.53
C GLN A 7 -8.12 4.21 20.72
N PRO A 8 -7.58 4.73 19.60
CA PRO A 8 -8.25 5.78 18.83
C PRO A 8 -9.67 5.39 18.44
N ASP A 9 -10.62 6.33 18.55
CA ASP A 9 -11.99 6.16 18.04
C ASP A 9 -12.04 6.68 16.60
N LEU A 10 -12.29 5.76 15.67
CA LEU A 10 -12.39 6.03 14.23
C LEU A 10 -13.85 6.02 13.76
N THR A 11 -14.81 6.10 14.69
CA THR A 11 -16.24 6.12 14.36
C THR A 11 -16.54 7.22 13.35
N GLY A 12 -17.20 6.82 12.27
CA GLY A 12 -17.57 7.73 11.19
C GLY A 12 -16.44 8.04 10.21
N GLN A 13 -15.25 7.45 10.34
CA GLN A 13 -14.21 7.52 9.30
C GLN A 13 -14.36 6.38 8.29
N THR A 14 -14.18 6.68 7.01
CA THR A 14 -14.17 5.73 5.90
C THR A 14 -12.73 5.51 5.44
N MET A 15 -12.28 4.27 5.49
CA MET A 15 -10.89 3.89 5.21
C MET A 15 -10.82 2.78 4.16
N ILE A 16 -9.94 2.94 3.18
CA ILE A 16 -9.76 1.99 2.09
C ILE A 16 -8.45 1.25 2.29
N VAL A 17 -8.47 -0.08 2.22
CA VAL A 17 -7.27 -0.92 2.35
C VAL A 17 -7.16 -1.84 1.15
N THR A 18 -6.07 -1.71 0.38
CA THR A 18 -5.80 -2.59 -0.75
C THR A 18 -5.07 -3.86 -0.32
N GLY A 19 -5.39 -5.01 -0.93
CA GLY A 19 -4.79 -6.29 -0.53
C GLY A 19 -5.20 -6.73 0.87
N ALA A 20 -6.42 -6.39 1.28
CA ALA A 20 -6.93 -6.57 2.64
C ALA A 20 -7.31 -8.02 3.01
N ASN A 21 -7.17 -8.99 2.11
CA ASN A 21 -7.63 -10.36 2.34
C ASN A 21 -6.58 -11.30 2.95
N ASN A 22 -5.36 -10.84 3.20
CA ASN A 22 -4.31 -11.67 3.80
C ASN A 22 -3.22 -10.79 4.45
N GLY A 23 -2.43 -11.39 5.35
CA GLY A 23 -1.24 -10.74 5.88
C GLY A 23 -1.51 -9.41 6.58
N ILE A 24 -0.53 -8.52 6.43
CA ILE A 24 -0.54 -7.16 6.98
C ILE A 24 -1.84 -6.41 6.65
N GLY A 25 -2.34 -6.51 5.41
CA GLY A 25 -3.56 -5.83 5.00
C GLY A 25 -4.80 -6.31 5.76
N LYS A 26 -4.91 -7.63 6.01
CA LYS A 26 -6.02 -8.21 6.78
C LYS A 26 -5.99 -7.75 8.23
N ILE A 27 -4.81 -7.79 8.84
CA ILE A 27 -4.63 -7.33 10.22
C ILE A 27 -4.90 -5.83 10.36
N THR A 28 -4.36 -5.02 9.44
CA THR A 28 -4.59 -3.57 9.42
C THR A 28 -6.09 -3.28 9.35
N THR A 29 -6.80 -3.94 8.43
CA THR A 29 -8.26 -3.80 8.29
C THR A 29 -9.00 -4.20 9.57
N ARG A 30 -8.61 -5.31 10.20
CA ARG A 30 -9.23 -5.79 11.44
C ARG A 30 -9.06 -4.83 12.61
N GLU A 31 -7.85 -4.33 12.84
CA GLU A 31 -7.60 -3.40 13.94
C GLU A 31 -8.28 -2.05 13.73
N LEU A 32 -8.30 -1.53 12.50
CA LEU A 32 -9.04 -0.31 12.18
C LEU A 32 -10.56 -0.51 12.34
N ALA A 33 -11.08 -1.69 12.00
CA ALA A 33 -12.49 -2.02 12.23
C ALA A 33 -12.82 -2.12 13.73
N ARG A 34 -11.93 -2.68 14.56
CA ARG A 34 -12.06 -2.68 16.04
C ARG A 34 -12.10 -1.26 16.63
N MET A 35 -11.45 -0.31 15.96
CA MET A 35 -11.45 1.10 16.32
C MET A 35 -12.71 1.86 15.84
N GLY A 36 -13.64 1.20 15.14
CA GLY A 36 -14.93 1.78 14.73
C GLY A 36 -14.97 2.37 13.31
N ALA A 37 -13.89 2.27 12.54
CA ALA A 37 -13.87 2.74 11.15
C ALA A 37 -14.80 1.91 10.25
N HIS A 38 -15.30 2.54 9.18
CA HIS A 38 -15.93 1.87 8.05
C HIS A 38 -14.84 1.49 7.05
N LEU A 39 -14.63 0.19 6.86
CA LEU A 39 -13.55 -0.34 6.02
C LEU A 39 -14.06 -0.72 4.63
N VAL A 40 -13.35 -0.29 3.60
CA VAL A 40 -13.54 -0.74 2.22
C VAL A 40 -12.34 -1.60 1.82
N MET A 41 -12.54 -2.92 1.77
CA MET A 41 -11.51 -3.87 1.36
C MET A 41 -11.45 -3.92 -0.16
N VAL A 42 -10.28 -3.64 -0.75
CA VAL A 42 -10.05 -3.87 -2.19
C VAL A 42 -9.21 -5.13 -2.37
N CYS A 43 -9.82 -6.17 -2.95
CA CYS A 43 -9.20 -7.49 -3.10
C CYS A 43 -9.31 -8.00 -4.54
N ARG A 44 -8.33 -8.80 -4.99
CA ARG A 44 -8.37 -9.39 -6.34
C ARG A 44 -9.35 -10.57 -6.46
N SER A 45 -9.49 -11.37 -5.41
CA SER A 45 -10.26 -12.62 -5.43
C SER A 45 -11.49 -12.46 -4.55
N ARG A 46 -12.68 -12.62 -5.13
CA ARG A 46 -13.95 -12.56 -4.39
C ARG A 46 -13.99 -13.58 -3.27
N GLU A 47 -13.76 -14.85 -3.57
CA GLU A 47 -13.79 -15.94 -2.58
C GLU A 47 -12.89 -15.67 -1.37
N ARG A 48 -11.60 -15.35 -1.60
CA ARG A 48 -10.67 -15.05 -0.50
C ARG A 48 -10.99 -13.73 0.21
N GLY A 49 -11.52 -12.75 -0.52
CA GLY A 49 -11.96 -11.47 0.05
C GLY A 49 -13.14 -11.65 0.99
N GLU A 50 -14.16 -12.40 0.58
CA GLU A 50 -15.34 -12.73 1.39
C GLU A 50 -14.96 -13.52 2.65
N ALA A 51 -14.11 -14.55 2.49
CA ALA A 51 -13.61 -15.33 3.63
C ALA A 51 -12.88 -14.44 4.65
N ALA A 52 -12.00 -13.54 4.17
CA ALA A 52 -11.30 -12.61 5.05
C ALA A 52 -12.25 -11.58 5.67
N ARG A 53 -13.22 -11.06 4.93
CA ARG A 53 -14.22 -10.11 5.44
C ARG A 53 -15.00 -10.73 6.60
N GLN A 54 -15.47 -11.96 6.43
CA GLN A 54 -16.21 -12.68 7.48
C GLN A 54 -15.35 -12.90 8.73
N GLU A 55 -14.11 -13.33 8.56
CA GLU A 55 -13.16 -13.49 9.68
C GLU A 55 -12.92 -12.16 10.41
N ILE A 56 -12.78 -11.05 9.67
CA ILE A 56 -12.58 -9.73 10.26
C ILE A 56 -13.83 -9.28 11.03
N ILE A 57 -15.03 -9.47 10.50
CA ILE A 57 -16.29 -9.14 11.19
C ILE A 57 -16.36 -9.88 12.53
N GLU A 58 -16.10 -11.18 12.52
CA GLU A 58 -16.11 -12.02 13.73
C GLU A 58 -15.07 -11.59 14.77
N GLN A 59 -13.85 -11.25 14.32
CA GLN A 59 -12.76 -10.87 15.22
C GLN A 59 -12.83 -9.41 15.70
N SER A 60 -13.43 -8.51 14.92
CA SER A 60 -13.53 -7.09 15.24
C SER A 60 -14.82 -6.70 15.95
N GLY A 61 -15.90 -7.46 15.75
CA GLY A 61 -17.24 -7.11 16.21
C GLY A 61 -17.89 -5.98 15.41
N SER A 62 -17.30 -5.57 14.27
CA SER A 62 -17.83 -4.53 13.38
C SER A 62 -18.34 -5.16 12.09
N ASP A 63 -19.54 -4.77 11.67
CA ASP A 63 -20.15 -5.15 10.39
C ASP A 63 -19.95 -4.09 9.28
N LYS A 64 -19.33 -2.94 9.61
CA LYS A 64 -19.04 -1.84 8.67
C LYS A 64 -17.82 -2.14 7.80
N ILE A 65 -17.87 -3.25 7.09
CA ILE A 65 -16.77 -3.75 6.27
C ILE A 65 -17.32 -4.18 4.92
N ASP A 66 -16.99 -3.41 3.89
CA ASP A 66 -17.35 -3.67 2.51
C ASP A 66 -16.21 -4.33 1.75
N LEU A 67 -16.55 -5.01 0.64
CA LEU A 67 -15.60 -5.69 -0.22
C LEU A 67 -15.82 -5.29 -1.69
N LEU A 68 -14.80 -4.66 -2.28
CA LEU A 68 -14.73 -4.38 -3.71
C LEU A 68 -13.67 -5.25 -4.38
N ILE A 69 -13.93 -5.63 -5.64
CA ILE A 69 -13.09 -6.55 -6.39
C ILE A 69 -12.38 -5.85 -7.53
N ALA A 70 -11.05 -5.89 -7.51
CA ALA A 70 -10.20 -5.31 -8.55
C ALA A 70 -8.86 -6.01 -8.66
N ASP A 71 -8.38 -6.26 -9.89
CA ASP A 71 -6.97 -6.53 -10.12
C ASP A 71 -6.20 -5.21 -10.26
N LEU A 72 -5.43 -4.85 -9.23
CA LEU A 72 -4.62 -3.62 -9.21
C LEU A 72 -3.39 -3.67 -10.13
N SER A 73 -3.22 -4.72 -10.94
CA SER A 73 -2.31 -4.74 -12.09
C SER A 73 -2.99 -4.39 -13.42
N SER A 74 -4.32 -4.17 -13.42
CA SER A 74 -5.14 -3.77 -14.57
C SER A 74 -5.63 -2.33 -14.40
N GLN A 75 -5.24 -1.44 -15.30
CA GLN A 75 -5.67 -0.04 -15.26
C GLN A 75 -7.18 0.12 -15.45
N ALA A 76 -7.81 -0.75 -16.24
CA ALA A 76 -9.26 -0.76 -16.42
C ALA A 76 -9.99 -1.13 -15.12
N ASP A 77 -9.50 -2.13 -14.39
CA ASP A 77 -10.06 -2.53 -13.10
C ASP A 77 -9.86 -1.43 -12.05
N ILE A 78 -8.70 -0.77 -12.04
CA ILE A 78 -8.42 0.37 -11.15
C ILE A 78 -9.41 1.51 -11.40
N ARG A 79 -9.66 1.88 -12.67
CA ARG A 79 -10.66 2.90 -13.02
C ARG A 79 -12.06 2.51 -12.57
N LYS A 80 -12.44 1.24 -12.76
CA LYS A 80 -13.75 0.73 -12.36
C LYS A 80 -13.92 0.79 -10.84
N VAL A 81 -12.97 0.28 -10.06
CA VAL A 81 -13.10 0.28 -8.60
C VAL A 81 -13.02 1.69 -8.02
N ALA A 82 -12.21 2.58 -8.61
CA ALA A 82 -12.17 3.99 -8.19
C ALA A 82 -13.50 4.71 -8.47
N ALA A 83 -14.14 4.44 -9.62
CA ALA A 83 -15.47 4.98 -9.91
C ALA A 83 -16.52 4.46 -8.92
N GLU A 84 -16.49 3.15 -8.61
CA GLU A 84 -17.38 2.53 -7.64
C GLU A 84 -17.20 3.13 -6.24
N ILE A 85 -15.96 3.33 -5.79
CA ILE A 85 -15.65 4.02 -4.53
C ILE A 85 -16.15 5.46 -4.58
N ASN A 86 -15.93 6.16 -5.69
CA ASN A 86 -16.30 7.57 -5.80
C ASN A 86 -17.82 7.80 -5.75
N GLU A 87 -18.58 6.83 -6.26
CA GLU A 87 -20.04 6.81 -6.26
C GLU A 87 -20.63 6.37 -4.91
N GLN A 88 -20.09 5.32 -4.29
CA GLN A 88 -20.70 4.70 -3.11
C GLN A 88 -20.36 5.38 -1.78
N TYR A 89 -19.23 6.10 -1.70
CA TYR A 89 -18.77 6.68 -0.44
C TYR A 89 -18.66 8.20 -0.54
N ASP A 90 -19.21 8.90 0.45
CA ASP A 90 -19.19 10.37 0.47
C ASP A 90 -17.79 10.93 0.76
N LYS A 91 -16.96 10.18 1.49
CA LYS A 91 -15.63 10.59 1.93
C LYS A 91 -14.63 9.45 1.99
N ILE A 92 -13.35 9.81 2.02
CA ILE A 92 -12.21 8.89 2.20
C ILE A 92 -11.22 9.57 3.15
N ASP A 93 -11.27 9.20 4.43
CA ASP A 93 -10.39 9.77 5.46
C ASP A 93 -8.98 9.14 5.37
N VAL A 94 -8.88 7.85 5.01
CA VAL A 94 -7.58 7.16 4.88
C VAL A 94 -7.56 6.22 3.67
N LEU A 95 -6.49 6.30 2.88
CA LEU A 95 -6.13 5.30 1.86
C LEU A 95 -4.86 4.56 2.29
N VAL A 96 -4.97 3.25 2.53
CA VAL A 96 -3.84 2.36 2.78
C VAL A 96 -3.52 1.55 1.53
N ASN A 97 -2.50 2.01 0.81
CA ASN A 97 -1.93 1.28 -0.31
C ASN A 97 -1.01 0.17 0.23
N ASN A 98 -1.56 -1.02 0.39
CA ASN A 98 -0.88 -2.20 0.95
C ASN A 98 -0.68 -3.35 -0.07
N ALA A 99 -1.50 -3.45 -1.12
CA ALA A 99 -1.41 -4.53 -2.09
C ALA A 99 -0.01 -4.64 -2.73
N GLY A 100 0.60 -5.82 -2.69
CA GLY A 100 1.84 -6.04 -3.41
C GLY A 100 2.24 -7.51 -3.47
N ALA A 101 3.10 -7.81 -4.43
CA ALA A 101 3.65 -9.15 -4.61
C ALA A 101 5.08 -9.10 -5.16
N LEU A 102 5.79 -10.21 -4.99
CA LEU A 102 7.04 -10.51 -5.68
C LEU A 102 6.80 -11.66 -6.67
N PHE A 103 7.31 -11.49 -7.88
CA PHE A 103 7.22 -12.49 -8.94
C PHE A 103 8.61 -13.01 -9.27
N THR A 104 8.83 -14.32 -9.16
CA THR A 104 10.16 -14.95 -9.39
C THR A 104 10.53 -15.03 -10.87
N ARG A 105 9.59 -14.75 -11.76
CA ARG A 105 9.77 -14.66 -13.21
C ARG A 105 9.14 -13.38 -13.73
N ARG A 106 9.67 -12.85 -14.84
CA ARG A 106 9.08 -11.69 -15.50
C ARG A 106 7.70 -12.05 -16.04
N LEU A 107 6.68 -11.42 -15.49
CA LEU A 107 5.32 -11.46 -16.01
C LEU A 107 4.95 -10.07 -16.51
N VAL A 108 3.94 -10.01 -17.38
CA VAL A 108 3.43 -8.78 -17.95
C VAL A 108 1.95 -8.70 -17.63
N SER A 109 1.48 -7.54 -17.18
CA SER A 109 0.07 -7.28 -16.92
C SER A 109 -0.75 -7.21 -18.21
N VAL A 110 -2.07 -7.12 -18.08
CA VAL A 110 -2.97 -6.95 -19.22
C VAL A 110 -2.70 -5.66 -20.01
N ASP A 111 -2.11 -4.65 -19.37
CA ASP A 111 -1.74 -3.38 -19.98
C ASP A 111 -0.33 -3.39 -20.61
N GLY A 112 0.34 -4.55 -20.67
CA GLY A 112 1.67 -4.67 -21.29
C GLY A 112 2.83 -4.23 -20.41
N ILE A 113 2.62 -4.04 -19.10
CA ILE A 113 3.62 -3.53 -18.15
C ILE A 113 4.20 -4.67 -17.31
N GLU A 114 5.48 -4.61 -16.93
CA GLU A 114 6.05 -5.56 -15.96
C GLU A 114 5.19 -5.67 -14.70
N MET A 115 4.84 -6.90 -14.31
CA MET A 115 3.78 -7.19 -13.33
C MET A 115 4.05 -6.61 -11.94
N THR A 116 5.29 -6.63 -11.46
CA THR A 116 5.65 -6.09 -10.14
C THR A 116 5.50 -4.58 -10.13
N PHE A 117 5.97 -3.88 -11.16
CA PHE A 117 5.85 -2.44 -11.32
C PHE A 117 4.38 -2.02 -11.51
N ALA A 118 3.62 -2.77 -12.32
CA ALA A 118 2.20 -2.56 -12.53
C ALA A 118 1.42 -2.64 -11.21
N LEU A 119 1.61 -3.71 -10.43
CA LEU A 119 0.87 -3.94 -9.18
C LEU A 119 1.35 -3.05 -8.03
N ASN A 120 2.65 -3.06 -7.74
CA ASN A 120 3.18 -2.53 -6.47
C ASN A 120 3.32 -1.00 -6.48
N HIS A 121 3.47 -0.39 -7.65
CA HIS A 121 3.70 1.05 -7.81
C HIS A 121 2.63 1.72 -8.67
N LEU A 122 2.44 1.31 -9.93
CA LEU A 122 1.44 1.97 -10.79
C LEU A 122 0.02 1.77 -10.29
N GLY A 123 -0.29 0.63 -9.67
CA GLY A 123 -1.55 0.41 -8.97
C GLY A 123 -1.80 1.44 -7.86
N TYR A 124 -0.77 1.77 -7.08
CA TYR A 124 -0.86 2.77 -6.01
C TYR A 124 -1.02 4.17 -6.61
N PHE A 125 -0.15 4.52 -7.56
CA PHE A 125 -0.16 5.81 -8.22
C PHE A 125 -1.52 6.08 -8.85
N HIS A 126 -2.03 5.16 -9.66
CA HIS A 126 -3.27 5.33 -10.43
C HIS A 126 -4.50 5.39 -9.53
N LEU A 127 -4.62 4.45 -8.57
CA LEU A 127 -5.76 4.45 -7.64
C LEU A 127 -5.78 5.72 -6.78
N THR A 128 -4.61 6.14 -6.26
CA THR A 128 -4.50 7.35 -5.45
C THR A 128 -4.96 8.58 -6.22
N HIS A 129 -4.52 8.76 -7.47
CA HIS A 129 -4.92 9.90 -8.29
C HIS A 129 -6.42 9.92 -8.60
N LEU A 130 -7.02 8.76 -8.89
CA LEU A 130 -8.46 8.67 -9.19
C LEU A 130 -9.37 8.94 -7.98
N LEU A 131 -8.85 8.75 -6.77
CA LEU A 131 -9.56 9.02 -5.51
C LEU A 131 -9.20 10.37 -4.91
N LEU A 132 -8.27 11.11 -5.51
CA LEU A 132 -7.58 12.21 -4.84
C LEU A 132 -8.50 13.38 -4.50
N ASP A 133 -9.41 13.73 -5.41
CA ASP A 133 -10.35 14.83 -5.16
C ASP A 133 -11.26 14.54 -3.98
N LYS A 134 -11.72 13.28 -3.83
CA LYS A 134 -12.52 12.87 -2.68
C LYS A 134 -11.70 12.83 -1.40
N ILE A 135 -10.44 12.37 -1.45
CA ILE A 135 -9.53 12.39 -0.31
C ILE A 135 -9.28 13.84 0.16
N LYS A 136 -9.03 14.77 -0.77
CA LYS A 136 -8.86 16.21 -0.45
C LYS A 136 -10.12 16.82 0.15
N ALA A 137 -11.29 16.50 -0.38
CA ALA A 137 -12.57 16.95 0.18
C ALA A 137 -12.83 16.39 1.59
N SER A 138 -12.12 15.33 1.99
CA SER A 138 -12.20 14.68 3.30
C SER A 138 -11.13 15.17 4.28
N ALA A 139 -10.35 16.20 3.93
CA ALA A 139 -9.27 16.67 4.79
C ALA A 139 -9.77 17.07 6.21
N PRO A 140 -9.03 16.73 7.28
CA PRO A 140 -7.71 16.08 7.28
C PRO A 140 -7.79 14.59 6.87
N ALA A 141 -6.96 14.18 5.91
CA ALA A 141 -6.96 12.82 5.36
C ALA A 141 -5.53 12.29 5.18
N ARG A 142 -5.38 10.96 5.10
CA ARG A 142 -4.06 10.31 5.11
C ARG A 142 -3.91 9.28 3.99
N ILE A 143 -2.75 9.28 3.34
CA ILE A 143 -2.36 8.28 2.35
C ILE A 143 -1.14 7.54 2.89
N VAL A 144 -1.28 6.23 3.11
CA VAL A 144 -0.25 5.36 3.69
C VAL A 144 0.22 4.37 2.62
N ASN A 145 1.48 4.46 2.22
CA ASN A 145 2.07 3.61 1.18
C ASN A 145 3.01 2.57 1.78
N VAL A 146 2.67 1.29 1.65
CA VAL A 146 3.50 0.19 2.14
C VAL A 146 4.68 -0.07 1.20
N SER A 147 5.88 0.23 1.71
CA SER A 147 7.19 -0.10 1.13
C SER A 147 7.75 -1.40 1.76
N SER A 148 9.07 -1.56 1.85
CA SER A 148 9.77 -2.71 2.41
C SER A 148 11.24 -2.34 2.66
N SER A 149 11.91 -3.01 3.59
CA SER A 149 13.37 -2.96 3.72
C SER A 149 14.09 -3.46 2.45
N ALA A 150 13.41 -4.13 1.53
CA ALA A 150 13.95 -4.49 0.21
C ALA A 150 14.36 -3.29 -0.65
N HIS A 151 13.89 -2.07 -0.32
CA HIS A 151 14.37 -0.85 -0.99
C HIS A 151 15.83 -0.52 -0.62
N ILE A 152 16.36 -1.07 0.49
CA ILE A 152 17.72 -0.80 0.94
C ILE A 152 18.70 -1.40 -0.07
N GLY A 153 19.49 -0.55 -0.72
CA GLY A 153 20.41 -0.94 -1.79
C GLY A 153 19.76 -1.04 -3.18
N ALA A 154 18.48 -0.68 -3.32
CA ALA A 154 17.82 -0.56 -4.62
C ALA A 154 18.11 0.80 -5.27
N SER A 155 17.92 0.85 -6.59
CA SER A 155 17.99 2.07 -7.41
C SER A 155 16.87 2.08 -8.44
N MET A 156 16.48 3.27 -8.90
CA MET A 156 15.57 3.38 -10.03
C MET A 156 16.33 3.19 -11.34
N HIS A 157 16.01 2.13 -12.08
CA HIS A 157 16.63 1.83 -13.37
C HIS A 157 15.85 2.50 -14.50
N PHE A 158 15.88 3.82 -14.60
CA PHE A 158 15.04 4.57 -15.56
C PHE A 158 15.18 4.14 -17.03
N ASP A 159 16.36 3.65 -17.43
CA ASP A 159 16.62 3.17 -18.79
C ASP A 159 16.06 1.75 -19.07
N ASP A 160 15.59 1.05 -18.04
CA ASP A 160 14.96 -0.28 -18.12
C ASP A 160 14.04 -0.54 -16.90
N LEU A 161 13.09 0.36 -16.62
CA LEU A 161 12.23 0.28 -15.43
C LEU A 161 11.47 -1.04 -15.32
N GLU A 162 11.16 -1.63 -16.46
CA GLU A 162 10.42 -2.89 -16.60
C GLU A 162 11.31 -4.14 -16.66
N PHE A 163 12.62 -3.98 -16.45
CA PHE A 163 13.63 -5.05 -16.48
C PHE A 163 13.49 -5.97 -17.69
N LYS A 164 13.35 -5.39 -18.89
CA LYS A 164 13.21 -6.12 -20.17
C LYS A 164 14.53 -6.81 -20.57
N ARG A 165 15.68 -6.28 -20.15
CA ARG A 165 17.00 -6.84 -20.52
C ARG A 165 17.36 -8.07 -19.67
N VAL A 166 17.39 -7.90 -18.35
CA VAL A 166 17.76 -8.96 -17.39
C VAL A 166 16.84 -8.89 -16.18
N TYR A 167 15.93 -9.85 -16.04
CA TYR A 167 15.01 -9.89 -14.91
C TYR A 167 15.67 -10.44 -13.65
N ARG A 168 15.70 -9.64 -12.58
CA ARG A 168 16.23 -10.01 -11.27
C ARG A 168 15.13 -9.79 -10.21
N PRO A 169 14.43 -10.83 -9.75
CA PRO A 169 13.24 -10.69 -8.90
C PRO A 169 13.41 -9.77 -7.69
N ASN A 170 14.53 -9.91 -6.97
CA ASN A 170 14.83 -9.10 -5.80
C ASN A 170 15.11 -7.63 -6.15
N ALA A 171 15.79 -7.37 -7.28
CA ALA A 171 16.07 -6.00 -7.73
C ALA A 171 14.79 -5.30 -8.23
N VAL A 172 13.95 -6.02 -8.98
CA VAL A 172 12.63 -5.56 -9.45
C VAL A 172 11.75 -5.22 -8.24
N TYR A 173 11.67 -6.13 -7.26
CA TYR A 173 10.90 -5.90 -6.05
C TYR A 173 11.44 -4.72 -5.23
N GLY A 174 12.76 -4.67 -5.00
CA GLY A 174 13.41 -3.56 -4.31
C GLY A 174 13.16 -2.21 -4.98
N GLN A 175 13.26 -2.13 -6.32
CA GLN A 175 12.91 -0.95 -7.10
C GLN A 175 11.45 -0.56 -6.88
N SER A 176 10.50 -1.52 -6.91
CA SER A 176 9.09 -1.21 -6.67
C SER A 176 8.82 -0.64 -5.27
N LYS A 177 9.63 -1.03 -4.28
CA LYS A 177 9.50 -0.55 -2.89
C LYS A 177 10.21 0.79 -2.69
N LEU A 178 11.31 1.04 -3.40
CA LEU A 178 11.89 2.38 -3.52
C LEU A 178 10.91 3.35 -4.19
N ALA A 179 10.25 2.92 -5.27
CA ALA A 179 9.25 3.70 -5.98
C ALA A 179 8.12 4.18 -5.07
N ASN A 180 7.65 3.35 -4.13
CA ASN A 180 6.62 3.75 -3.15
C ASN A 180 7.10 4.83 -2.17
N ILE A 181 8.39 4.88 -1.82
CA ILE A 181 8.96 5.94 -0.97
C ILE A 181 9.03 7.25 -1.76
N LEU A 182 9.59 7.19 -2.98
CA LEU A 182 9.67 8.33 -3.88
C LEU A 182 8.28 8.91 -4.19
N PHE A 183 7.30 8.03 -4.41
CA PHE A 183 5.91 8.40 -4.63
C PHE A 183 5.32 9.14 -3.42
N SER A 184 5.49 8.62 -2.19
CA SER A 184 5.00 9.31 -0.98
C SER A 184 5.62 10.70 -0.83
N ASN A 185 6.92 10.84 -1.08
CA ASN A 185 7.63 12.11 -0.91
C ASN A 185 7.16 13.15 -1.93
N GLU A 186 7.04 12.76 -3.20
CA GLU A 186 6.56 13.67 -4.24
C GLU A 186 5.07 13.98 -4.10
N LEU A 187 4.25 13.00 -3.68
CA LEU A 187 2.83 13.23 -3.39
C LEU A 187 2.66 14.21 -2.22
N ALA A 188 3.44 14.05 -1.15
CA ALA A 188 3.45 14.97 -0.02
C ALA A 188 3.78 16.42 -0.46
N ARG A 189 4.80 16.59 -1.31
CA ARG A 189 5.16 17.91 -1.87
C ARG A 189 4.03 18.53 -2.68
N ARG A 190 3.31 17.72 -3.45
CA ARG A 190 2.20 18.18 -4.29
C ARG A 190 0.91 18.44 -3.52
N LEU A 191 0.74 17.81 -2.36
CA LEU A 191 -0.42 17.98 -1.48
C LEU A 191 -0.22 19.07 -0.41
N ASP A 192 0.90 19.80 -0.45
CA ASP A 192 1.15 20.88 0.50
C ASP A 192 -0.01 21.89 0.52
N GLY A 193 -0.44 22.26 1.73
CA GLY A 193 -1.59 23.14 1.95
C GLY A 193 -2.98 22.54 1.75
N THR A 194 -3.11 21.28 1.31
CA THR A 194 -4.42 20.63 1.12
C THR A 194 -5.00 19.99 2.39
N GLY A 195 -4.17 19.81 3.43
CA GLY A 195 -4.54 19.08 4.65
C GLY A 195 -4.51 17.55 4.51
N VAL A 196 -4.05 17.04 3.36
CA VAL A 196 -3.83 15.61 3.12
C VAL A 196 -2.36 15.26 3.31
N THR A 197 -2.07 14.21 4.08
CA THR A 197 -0.70 13.73 4.28
C THR A 197 -0.40 12.48 3.46
N SER A 198 0.86 12.29 3.07
CA SER A 198 1.33 11.05 2.44
C SER A 198 2.62 10.56 3.08
N ASN A 199 2.63 9.34 3.60
CA ASN A 199 3.80 8.74 4.24
C ASN A 199 4.04 7.31 3.73
N ALA A 200 5.31 6.89 3.77
CA ALA A 200 5.70 5.51 3.47
C ALA A 200 6.13 4.77 4.74
N LEU A 201 6.06 3.45 4.72
CA LEU A 201 6.59 2.61 5.80
C LEU A 201 7.20 1.31 5.28
N HIS A 202 8.08 0.67 6.05
CA HIS A 202 8.31 -0.77 5.91
C HIS A 202 7.75 -1.55 7.11
N PRO A 203 7.06 -2.67 6.88
CA PRO A 203 6.45 -3.47 7.94
C PRO A 203 7.46 -4.45 8.57
N GLY A 204 8.75 -4.35 8.25
CA GLY A 204 9.75 -5.37 8.63
C GLY A 204 9.72 -6.59 7.71
N PHE A 205 10.47 -7.64 8.07
CA PHE A 205 10.47 -8.91 7.33
C PHE A 205 9.34 -9.79 7.86
N VAL A 206 8.13 -9.71 7.27
CA VAL A 206 6.93 -10.35 7.84
C VAL A 206 6.69 -11.75 7.28
N GLN A 207 6.33 -12.71 8.15
CA GLN A 207 5.83 -14.03 7.75
C GLN A 207 4.43 -13.89 7.13
N THR A 208 4.36 -13.70 5.82
CA THR A 208 3.08 -13.58 5.11
C THR A 208 3.02 -14.64 4.01
N GLY A 209 1.82 -14.90 3.46
CA GLY A 209 1.66 -15.69 2.23
C GLY A 209 2.30 -15.08 0.97
N PHE A 210 3.20 -14.11 1.13
CA PHE A 210 3.93 -13.39 0.11
C PHE A 210 4.84 -14.34 -0.67
N GLY A 211 4.60 -14.47 -1.98
CA GLY A 211 5.30 -15.40 -2.88
C GLY A 211 4.54 -16.67 -3.26
N LYS A 212 3.35 -16.94 -2.69
CA LYS A 212 2.50 -18.11 -3.04
C LYS A 212 1.98 -18.10 -4.50
N ASN A 213 2.12 -16.97 -5.19
CA ASN A 213 1.84 -16.79 -6.63
C ASN A 213 2.87 -17.48 -7.56
N ASN A 214 3.97 -18.04 -7.03
CA ASN A 214 5.08 -18.56 -7.84
C ASN A 214 5.06 -20.10 -8.04
N GLY A 215 3.94 -20.78 -7.74
CA GLY A 215 3.80 -22.24 -7.87
C GLY A 215 4.20 -23.05 -6.62
N SER A 216 3.75 -24.31 -6.53
CA SER A 216 3.71 -25.10 -5.29
C SER A 216 5.08 -25.52 -4.72
N LEU A 217 6.09 -25.78 -5.55
CA LEU A 217 7.43 -26.22 -5.09
C LEU A 217 8.28 -25.08 -4.52
N ILE A 218 8.10 -23.84 -5.00
CA ILE A 218 8.85 -22.66 -4.52
C ILE A 218 8.17 -22.04 -3.29
N ALA A 219 6.85 -22.18 -3.18
CA ALA A 219 6.09 -21.80 -1.99
C ALA A 219 6.57 -22.53 -0.72
N GLY A 220 7.05 -23.78 -0.84
CA GLY A 220 7.59 -24.56 0.28
C GLY A 220 8.93 -24.06 0.81
N LEU A 221 9.86 -23.66 -0.07
CA LEU A 221 11.20 -23.21 0.34
C LEU A 221 11.18 -21.78 0.92
N LEU A 222 10.40 -20.89 0.32
CA LEU A 222 10.15 -19.55 0.88
C LEU A 222 9.38 -19.62 2.20
N GLY A 223 8.42 -20.54 2.32
CA GLY A 223 7.66 -20.77 3.56
C GLY A 223 8.53 -21.22 4.74
N VAL A 224 9.60 -21.98 4.51
CA VAL A 224 10.53 -22.45 5.55
C VAL A 224 11.53 -21.36 5.99
N MET A 225 12.02 -20.51 5.08
CA MET A 225 12.85 -19.36 5.48
C MET A 225 12.02 -18.25 6.15
N GLN A 226 10.76 -18.07 5.73
CA GLN A 226 9.83 -17.14 6.35
C GLN A 226 9.51 -17.57 7.80
N SER A 227 9.26 -18.85 8.07
CA SER A 227 8.89 -19.32 9.42
C SER A 227 10.00 -19.19 10.48
N LEU A 228 11.27 -19.09 10.06
CA LEU A 228 12.42 -19.06 10.96
C LEU A 228 12.93 -17.64 11.30
N PHE A 229 12.62 -16.62 10.47
CA PHE A 229 13.19 -15.27 10.63
C PHE A 229 12.21 -14.11 10.45
N GLY A 230 10.94 -14.36 10.10
CA GLY A 230 9.97 -13.28 9.93
C GLY A 230 9.25 -12.89 11.22
N ILE A 231 8.91 -11.61 11.36
CA ILE A 231 8.02 -11.11 12.40
C ILE A 231 6.58 -11.52 12.10
N SER A 232 5.72 -11.53 13.12
CA SER A 232 4.32 -11.90 12.97
C SER A 232 3.55 -10.91 12.08
N GLU A 233 2.46 -11.36 11.45
CA GLU A 233 1.57 -10.46 10.67
C GLU A 233 1.03 -9.32 11.54
N GLU A 234 0.86 -9.57 12.84
CA GLU A 234 0.46 -8.60 13.85
C GLU A 234 1.51 -7.51 14.05
N GLU A 235 2.76 -7.90 14.28
CA GLU A 235 3.88 -6.95 14.40
C GLU A 235 4.06 -6.16 13.12
N GLY A 236 3.93 -6.80 11.96
CA GLY A 236 4.06 -6.16 10.65
C GLY A 236 2.98 -5.12 10.34
N ALA A 237 1.78 -5.24 10.92
CA ALA A 237 0.70 -4.28 10.72
C ALA A 237 0.79 -3.04 11.63
N ARG A 238 1.60 -3.09 12.70
CA ARG A 238 1.67 -2.02 13.71
C ARG A 238 1.96 -0.65 13.14
N THR A 239 2.88 -0.55 12.18
CA THR A 239 3.23 0.74 11.57
C THR A 239 2.16 1.22 10.61
N SER A 240 1.51 0.32 9.84
CA SER A 240 0.37 0.67 8.98
C SER A 240 -0.79 1.21 9.81
N ILE A 241 -1.14 0.55 10.92
CA ILE A 241 -2.19 0.98 11.85
C ILE A 241 -1.82 2.32 12.50
N TYR A 242 -0.57 2.46 12.95
CA TYR A 242 -0.07 3.71 13.54
C TYR A 242 -0.23 4.89 12.59
N LEU A 243 0.21 4.74 11.33
CA LEU A 243 0.09 5.81 10.34
C LEU A 243 -1.36 6.11 9.96
N ALA A 244 -2.21 5.08 9.89
CA ALA A 244 -3.62 5.26 9.57
C ALA A 244 -4.41 5.95 10.69
N ALA A 245 -4.14 5.65 11.96
CA ALA A 245 -5.04 5.99 13.06
C ALA A 245 -4.46 6.86 14.19
N SER A 246 -3.13 6.94 14.35
CA SER A 246 -2.54 7.61 15.50
C SER A 246 -2.66 9.14 15.40
N PRO A 247 -3.10 9.84 16.46
CA PRO A 247 -3.00 11.31 16.53
C PRO A 247 -1.54 11.81 16.52
N GLU A 248 -0.58 10.99 16.93
CA GLU A 248 0.84 11.39 17.03
C GLU A 248 1.48 11.72 15.67
N VAL A 249 0.89 11.26 14.57
CA VAL A 249 1.35 11.50 13.20
C VAL A 249 0.43 12.41 12.40
N GLU A 250 -0.50 13.09 13.07
CA GLU A 250 -1.33 14.10 12.43
C GLU A 250 -0.45 15.23 11.86
N GLY A 251 -0.70 15.61 10.61
CA GLY A 251 0.08 16.64 9.90
C GLY A 251 1.49 16.20 9.45
N ILE A 252 2.01 15.05 9.89
CA ILE A 252 3.29 14.53 9.40
C ILE A 252 3.10 14.03 7.96
N THR A 253 3.92 14.49 7.03
CA THR A 253 3.81 14.16 5.60
C THR A 253 5.18 14.13 4.93
N GLY A 254 5.39 13.24 3.97
CA GLY A 254 6.65 13.05 3.25
C GLY A 254 7.70 12.25 4.04
N HIS A 255 7.27 11.51 5.07
CA HIS A 255 8.17 10.77 5.97
C HIS A 255 8.14 9.26 5.69
N TYR A 256 9.17 8.58 6.18
CA TYR A 256 9.34 7.13 6.08
C TYR A 256 9.45 6.51 7.48
N PHE A 257 8.64 5.49 7.74
CA PHE A 257 8.59 4.86 9.06
C PHE A 257 9.06 3.42 9.04
N ASP A 258 9.75 3.01 10.11
CA ASP A 258 10.17 1.63 10.29
C ASP A 258 9.13 0.72 10.97
N ASP A 259 9.46 -0.56 11.11
CA ASP A 259 8.64 -1.58 11.75
C ASP A 259 8.45 -1.38 13.27
N LYS A 260 9.06 -0.34 13.83
CA LYS A 260 8.94 0.09 15.22
C LYS A 260 8.24 1.44 15.35
N GLN A 261 7.54 1.89 14.31
CA GLN A 261 6.81 3.16 14.25
C GLN A 261 7.72 4.39 14.38
N ARG A 262 9.03 4.22 14.17
CA ARG A 262 9.98 5.34 14.24
C ARG A 262 10.04 6.04 12.90
N ASP A 263 9.95 7.36 12.94
CA ASP A 263 10.29 8.24 11.83
C ASP A 263 11.79 8.16 11.58
N VAL A 264 12.19 7.64 10.43
CA VAL A 264 13.59 7.45 10.06
C VAL A 264 13.82 7.93 8.63
N PRO A 265 14.98 8.54 8.33
CA PRO A 265 15.28 8.93 6.97
C PRO A 265 15.34 7.68 6.07
N PRO A 266 14.72 7.70 4.88
CA PRO A 266 14.91 6.63 3.90
C PRO A 266 16.36 6.64 3.39
N THR A 267 16.75 5.64 2.61
CA THR A 267 18.08 5.64 1.95
C THR A 267 18.29 6.89 1.08
N PRO A 268 19.55 7.28 0.74
CA PRO A 268 19.79 8.42 -0.15
C PRO A 268 19.01 8.35 -1.46
N ALA A 269 18.87 7.15 -2.05
CA ALA A 269 18.03 6.94 -3.23
C ALA A 269 16.56 7.27 -2.97
N GLY A 270 16.03 6.94 -1.78
CA GLY A 270 14.66 7.28 -1.39
C GLY A 270 14.44 8.76 -1.06
N GLN A 271 15.50 9.55 -0.92
CA GLN A 271 15.45 11.01 -0.70
C GLN A 271 15.66 11.81 -2.00
N SER A 272 15.88 11.14 -3.13
CA SER A 272 16.17 11.79 -4.42
C SER A 272 14.93 12.50 -4.98
N VAL A 273 14.92 13.83 -4.92
CA VAL A 273 13.84 14.66 -5.50
C VAL A 273 13.77 14.50 -7.02
N GLU A 274 14.93 14.42 -7.68
CA GLU A 274 15.03 14.23 -9.13
C GLU A 274 14.39 12.90 -9.56
N ASP A 275 14.73 11.80 -8.86
CA ASP A 275 14.16 10.49 -9.17
C ASP A 275 12.66 10.45 -8.87
N ALA A 276 12.20 11.14 -7.82
CA ALA A 276 10.79 11.21 -7.47
C ALA A 276 9.98 11.93 -8.55
N GLN A 277 10.46 13.07 -9.04
CA GLN A 277 9.84 13.83 -10.14
C GLN A 277 9.83 13.02 -11.44
N ARG A 278 10.97 12.42 -11.81
CA ARG A 278 11.07 11.61 -13.03
C ARG A 278 10.18 10.38 -12.98
N LEU A 279 10.11 9.70 -11.83
CA LEU A 279 9.21 8.57 -11.62
C LEU A 279 7.74 9.01 -11.73
N TRP A 280 7.40 10.17 -11.19
CA TRP A 280 6.05 10.74 -11.26
C TRP A 280 5.60 10.96 -12.70
N GLU A 281 6.42 11.63 -13.52
CA GLU A 281 6.15 11.91 -14.94
C GLU A 281 5.93 10.61 -15.72
N ILE A 282 6.82 9.63 -15.54
CA ILE A 282 6.69 8.33 -16.19
C ILE A 282 5.43 7.59 -15.74
N SER A 283 5.12 7.60 -14.44
CA SER A 283 3.90 7.01 -13.89
C SER A 283 2.63 7.67 -14.44
N ALA A 284 2.61 9.00 -14.52
CA ALA A 284 1.51 9.78 -15.10
C ALA A 284 1.30 9.40 -16.58
N GLN A 285 2.38 9.38 -17.36
CA GLN A 285 2.35 8.97 -18.77
C GLN A 285 1.85 7.53 -18.95
N MET A 286 2.35 6.58 -18.16
CA MET A 286 1.99 5.17 -18.28
C MET A 286 0.54 4.88 -17.86
N THR A 287 -0.02 5.69 -16.96
CA THR A 287 -1.40 5.53 -16.46
C THR A 287 -2.43 6.41 -17.17
N GLY A 288 -1.96 7.35 -18.01
CA GLY A 288 -2.81 8.32 -18.68
C GLY A 288 -3.41 9.37 -17.73
N ILE A 289 -2.84 9.54 -16.54
CA ILE A 289 -3.24 10.54 -15.56
C ILE A 289 -2.49 11.85 -15.85
N GLY A 290 -3.16 13.00 -15.71
CA GLY A 290 -2.51 14.31 -15.85
C GLY A 290 -1.47 14.55 -14.75
N GLU A 291 -0.42 15.32 -15.04
CA GLU A 291 0.66 15.57 -14.09
C GLU A 291 0.27 16.46 -12.89
N ALA A 292 -0.89 17.11 -12.94
CA ALA A 292 -1.35 18.01 -11.90
C ALA A 292 -1.99 17.22 -10.74
N VAL A 293 -1.52 17.52 -9.53
CA VAL A 293 -2.17 17.21 -8.26
C VAL A 293 -2.48 18.51 -7.58
#